data_AF-A0A142XE43-F1
#
_entry.id   AF-A0A142XE43-F1
#
_cell.length_a   1.000
_cell.length_b   1.000
_cell.length_c   1.000
_cell.angle_alpha   90.00
_cell.angle_beta   90.00
_cell.angle_gamma   90.00
#
_symmetry.space_group_name_H-M   'P 1'
#
loop_
_entity.id
_entity.type
_entity.pdbx_description
1 polymer ?
#
loop_
_entity_poly.entity_id
_entity_poly.type
_entity_poly.pdbx_seq_one_letter_code
_entity_poly.pdbx_strand_id
1 'polypeptide(L)'
;MAAGRVKKNEDQLLLALACGATVDAAAKQCGLTDRTIYRRLAEPAFRGRLQALRADMVRRAAGLLTAAAGEAVRTLLSLQKDSAPPAVRLGAARAILELGIKVRELTDLETRIAELEHRAGLPEGGNHL
;
A
#
# COMPACT_ATOMS: atom_id res chain seq x y z
N MET A 1 36.81 5.50 0.70
CA MET A 1 36.32 4.12 0.99
C MET A 1 35.32 4.05 2.16
N ALA A 2 35.48 4.79 3.27
CA ALA A 2 34.58 4.68 4.44
C ALA A 2 33.16 5.25 4.26
N ALA A 3 32.99 6.37 3.54
CA ALA A 3 31.69 7.02 3.35
C ALA A 3 30.66 6.15 2.58
N GLY A 4 31.12 5.33 1.63
CA GLY A 4 30.25 4.41 0.86
C GLY A 4 29.68 3.27 1.69
N ARG A 5 30.42 2.80 2.72
CA ARG A 5 29.99 1.70 3.60
C ARG A 5 28.91 2.16 4.59
N VAL A 6 29.02 3.39 5.09
CA VAL A 6 28.01 3.99 5.98
C VAL A 6 26.68 4.20 5.27
N LYS A 7 26.71 4.71 4.03
CA LYS A 7 25.51 4.89 3.21
C LYS A 7 24.83 3.56 2.88
N LYS A 8 25.61 2.54 2.49
CA LYS A 8 25.08 1.19 2.20
C LYS A 8 24.39 0.55 3.41
N ASN A 9 24.97 0.66 4.60
CA ASN A 9 24.36 0.13 5.83
C ASN A 9 23.08 0.88 6.20
N GLU A 10 23.01 2.19 5.90
CA GLU A 10 21.83 3.00 6.16
C GLU A 10 20.67 2.68 5.21
N ASP A 11 20.94 2.51 3.91
CA ASP A 11 19.94 2.12 2.93
C ASP A 11 19.38 0.70 3.22
N GLN A 12 20.25 -0.23 3.64
CA GLN A 12 19.84 -1.57 4.08
C GLN A 12 18.95 -1.52 5.33
N LEU A 13 19.31 -0.69 6.31
CA LEU A 13 18.52 -0.52 7.52
C LEU A 13 17.15 0.08 7.22
N LEU A 14 17.08 1.10 6.35
CA LEU A 14 15.83 1.71 5.89
C LEU A 14 14.93 0.67 5.23
N LEU A 15 15.46 -0.11 4.31
CA LEU A 15 14.69 -1.14 3.60
C LEU A 15 14.18 -2.22 4.56
N ALA A 16 15.04 -2.74 5.45
CA ALA A 16 14.64 -3.76 6.43
C ALA A 16 13.48 -3.28 7.31
N LEU A 17 13.60 -2.07 7.86
CA LEU A 17 12.56 -1.49 8.71
C LEU A 17 11.29 -1.12 7.93
N ALA A 18 11.42 -0.68 6.67
CA ALA A 18 10.28 -0.37 5.81
C ALA A 18 9.47 -1.63 5.48
N CYS A 19 10.15 -2.77 5.28
CA CYS A 19 9.54 -4.08 5.10
C CYS A 19 9.03 -4.74 6.40
N GLY A 20 9.07 -4.04 7.54
CA GLY A 20 8.47 -4.50 8.80
C GLY A 20 9.40 -5.33 9.70
N ALA A 21 10.71 -5.36 9.45
CA ALA A 21 11.64 -5.99 10.37
C ALA A 21 11.58 -5.35 11.77
N THR A 22 11.67 -6.18 12.81
CA THR A 22 11.88 -5.71 14.19
C THR A 22 13.27 -5.11 14.34
N VAL A 23 13.52 -4.36 15.43
CA VAL A 23 14.84 -3.78 15.71
C VAL A 23 15.92 -4.87 15.80
N ASP A 24 15.66 -5.98 16.49
CA ASP A 24 16.59 -7.11 16.60
C ASP A 24 16.86 -7.78 15.25
N ALA A 25 15.82 -7.99 14.43
CA ALA A 25 15.97 -8.58 13.10
C ALA A 25 16.78 -7.66 12.17
N ALA A 26 16.50 -6.36 12.19
CA ALA A 26 17.22 -5.37 11.41
C ALA A 26 18.68 -5.21 11.87
N ALA A 27 18.94 -5.32 13.19
CA ALA A 27 20.28 -5.30 13.77
C ALA A 27 21.13 -6.44 13.21
N LYS A 28 20.61 -7.68 13.27
CA LYS A 28 21.25 -8.87 12.71
C LYS A 28 21.47 -8.75 11.21
N GLN A 29 20.45 -8.33 10.47
CA GLN A 29 20.51 -8.20 9.00
C GLN A 29 21.52 -7.16 8.53
N CYS A 30 21.66 -6.03 9.25
CA CYS A 30 22.52 -4.92 8.84
C CYS A 30 23.91 -4.95 9.52
N GLY A 31 24.17 -5.92 10.41
CA GLY A 31 25.40 -5.96 11.20
C GLY A 31 25.54 -4.75 12.14
N LEU A 32 24.43 -4.29 12.70
CA LEU A 32 24.36 -3.14 13.62
C LEU A 32 23.96 -3.60 15.02
N THR A 33 24.17 -2.75 16.02
CA THR A 33 23.65 -2.97 17.37
C THR A 33 22.27 -2.33 17.52
N ASP A 34 21.42 -2.90 18.38
CA ASP A 34 20.11 -2.33 18.72
C ASP A 34 20.22 -0.86 19.14
N ARG A 35 21.22 -0.52 19.96
CA ARG A 35 21.51 0.87 20.38
C ARG A 35 21.72 1.79 19.18
N THR A 36 22.39 1.33 18.14
CA THR A 36 22.62 2.11 16.91
C THR A 36 21.29 2.35 16.19
N ILE A 37 20.44 1.32 16.09
CA ILE A 37 19.13 1.43 15.43
C ILE A 37 18.19 2.33 16.23
N TYR A 38 18.11 2.19 17.55
CA TYR A 38 17.31 3.09 18.39
C TYR A 38 17.76 4.56 18.28
N ARG A 39 19.07 4.81 18.23
CA ARG A 39 19.60 6.16 17.96
C ARG A 39 19.14 6.67 16.59
N ARG A 40 19.24 5.85 15.53
CA ARG A 40 18.75 6.22 14.19
C ARG A 40 17.25 6.48 14.17
N LEU A 41 16.46 5.67 14.86
CA LEU A 41 15.01 5.86 14.97
C LEU A 41 14.65 7.14 15.75
N ALA A 42 15.54 7.65 16.61
CA ALA A 42 15.35 8.94 17.26
C ALA A 42 15.68 10.13 16.35
N GLU A 43 16.45 9.94 15.28
CA GLU A 43 16.83 10.99 14.34
C GLU A 43 15.65 11.37 13.42
N PRO A 44 15.16 12.63 13.43
CA PRO A 44 14.00 13.03 12.62
C PRO A 44 14.20 12.81 11.12
N ALA A 45 15.42 13.04 10.61
CA ALA A 45 15.75 12.85 9.19
C ALA A 45 15.67 11.37 8.76
N PHE A 46 16.06 10.44 9.64
CA PHE A 46 15.97 9.01 9.39
C PHE A 46 14.51 8.54 9.42
N ARG A 47 13.73 8.98 10.42
CA ARG A 47 12.28 8.74 10.49
C ARG A 47 11.56 9.24 9.25
N GLY A 48 11.88 10.45 8.79
CA GLY A 48 11.31 11.02 7.57
C GLY A 48 11.56 10.14 6.34
N ARG A 49 12.82 9.72 6.13
CA ARG A 49 13.15 8.78 5.04
C ARG A 49 12.44 7.43 5.16
N LEU A 50 12.35 6.88 6.37
CA LEU A 50 11.65 5.61 6.61
C LEU A 50 10.16 5.73 6.28
N GLN A 51 9.51 6.81 6.69
CA GLN A 51 8.09 7.03 6.39
C GLN A 51 7.86 7.29 4.90
N ALA A 52 8.71 8.06 4.24
CA ALA A 52 8.65 8.25 2.80
C ALA A 52 8.78 6.92 2.05
N LEU A 53 9.76 6.09 2.41
CA LEU A 53 9.94 4.77 1.79
C LEU A 53 8.72 3.87 2.00
N ARG A 54 8.13 3.85 3.21
CA ARG A 54 6.89 3.11 3.48
C ARG A 54 5.73 3.63 2.65
N ALA A 55 5.55 4.94 2.56
CA ALA A 55 4.51 5.54 1.74
C ALA A 55 4.67 5.16 0.27
N ASP A 56 5.88 5.18 -0.27
CA ASP A 56 6.19 4.77 -1.64
C ASP A 56 5.85 3.29 -1.88
N MET A 57 6.19 2.42 -0.93
CA MET A 57 5.86 0.99 -1.01
C MET A 57 4.34 0.76 -1.00
N VAL A 58 3.61 1.47 -0.13
CA VAL A 58 2.15 1.41 -0.06
C VAL A 58 1.53 1.87 -1.38
N ARG A 59 1.99 2.98 -1.97
CA ARG A 59 1.48 3.46 -3.27
C ARG A 59 1.71 2.44 -4.38
N ARG A 60 2.91 1.84 -4.45
CA ARG A 60 3.19 0.78 -5.44
C ARG A 60 2.31 -0.45 -5.23
N ALA A 61 2.12 -0.89 -3.99
CA ALA A 61 1.25 -2.01 -3.66
C ALA A 61 -0.21 -1.71 -4.04
N ALA A 62 -0.69 -0.49 -3.80
CA ALA A 62 -2.02 -0.05 -4.21
C ALA A 62 -2.20 -0.14 -5.73
N GLY A 63 -1.24 0.37 -6.52
CA GLY A 63 -1.28 0.23 -7.98
C GLY A 63 -1.34 -1.23 -8.46
N LEU A 64 -0.54 -2.11 -7.84
CA LEU A 64 -0.58 -3.55 -8.15
C LEU A 64 -1.93 -4.20 -7.76
N LEU A 65 -2.50 -3.83 -6.61
CA LEU A 65 -3.82 -4.31 -6.19
C LEU A 65 -4.92 -3.85 -7.15
N THR A 66 -4.87 -2.60 -7.61
CA THR A 66 -5.79 -2.08 -8.63
C THR A 66 -5.72 -2.88 -9.92
N ALA A 67 -4.51 -3.19 -10.40
CA ALA A 67 -4.33 -4.04 -11.57
C ALA A 67 -4.89 -5.46 -11.35
N ALA A 68 -4.60 -6.06 -10.19
CA ALA A 68 -5.09 -7.39 -9.83
C ALA A 68 -6.62 -7.44 -9.65
N ALA A 69 -7.25 -6.35 -9.20
CA ALA A 69 -8.70 -6.24 -9.09
C ALA A 69 -9.39 -6.43 -10.45
N GLY A 70 -8.80 -5.92 -11.54
CA GLY A 70 -9.29 -6.17 -12.90
C GLY A 70 -9.29 -7.64 -13.30
N GLU A 71 -8.24 -8.40 -12.91
CA GLU A 71 -8.19 -9.85 -13.12
C GLU A 71 -9.22 -10.60 -12.26
N ALA A 72 -9.45 -10.16 -11.02
CA ALA A 72 -10.47 -10.72 -10.15
C ALA A 72 -11.88 -10.52 -10.73
N VAL A 73 -12.17 -9.34 -11.29
CA VAL A 73 -13.44 -9.08 -11.99
C VAL A 73 -13.60 -10.01 -13.20
N ARG A 74 -12.56 -10.20 -14.03
CA ARG A 74 -12.59 -11.15 -15.14
C ARG A 74 -12.86 -12.58 -14.68
N THR A 75 -12.29 -12.98 -13.55
CA THR A 75 -12.53 -14.28 -12.94
C THR A 75 -14.01 -14.43 -12.56
N LEU A 76 -14.59 -13.44 -11.86
CA LEU A 76 -16.00 -13.46 -11.48
C LEU A 76 -16.92 -13.51 -12.71
N LEU A 77 -16.61 -12.76 -13.78
CA LEU A 77 -17.36 -12.81 -15.04
C LEU A 77 -17.29 -14.20 -15.70
N SER A 78 -16.13 -14.84 -15.67
CA SER A 78 -15.96 -16.20 -16.18
C SER A 78 -16.82 -17.21 -15.39
N LEU A 79 -16.88 -17.07 -14.07
CA LEU A 79 -17.67 -17.93 -13.18
C LEU A 79 -19.18 -17.76 -13.32
N GLN A 80 -19.68 -16.71 -14.00
CA GLN A 80 -21.10 -16.56 -14.30
C GLN A 80 -21.56 -17.38 -15.53
N LYS A 81 -20.63 -17.87 -16.36
CA LYS A 81 -20.95 -18.66 -17.55
C LYS A 81 -21.62 -19.98 -17.18
N ASP A 82 -22.42 -20.52 -18.10
CA ASP A 82 -23.17 -21.78 -17.88
C ASP A 82 -22.28 -23.01 -17.67
N SER A 83 -20.98 -22.91 -17.97
CA SER A 83 -19.99 -23.96 -17.66
C SER A 83 -19.71 -24.14 -16.17
N ALA A 84 -20.04 -23.15 -15.33
CA ALA A 84 -19.87 -23.23 -13.88
C ALA A 84 -21.12 -23.81 -13.19
N PRO A 85 -20.97 -24.54 -12.07
CA PRO A 85 -22.12 -25.04 -11.31
C PRO A 85 -23.08 -23.91 -10.87
N PRO A 86 -24.40 -24.13 -10.80
CA PRO A 86 -25.38 -23.08 -10.48
C PRO A 86 -25.07 -22.29 -9.20
N ALA A 87 -24.61 -22.96 -8.15
CA ALA A 87 -24.24 -22.31 -6.89
C ALA A 87 -23.04 -21.36 -7.02
N VAL A 88 -22.04 -21.73 -7.84
CA VAL A 88 -20.86 -20.89 -8.12
C VAL A 88 -21.25 -19.66 -8.93
N ARG A 89 -22.14 -19.83 -9.92
CA ARG A 89 -22.68 -18.72 -10.71
C ARG A 89 -23.45 -17.73 -9.84
N LEU A 90 -24.33 -18.23 -8.96
CA LEU A 90 -25.06 -17.40 -8.01
C LEU A 90 -24.11 -16.64 -7.09
N GLY A 91 -23.08 -17.32 -6.55
CA GLY A 91 -22.06 -16.70 -5.72
C GLY A 91 -21.29 -15.60 -6.44
N ALA A 92 -20.88 -15.84 -7.69
CA ALA A 92 -20.17 -14.85 -8.51
C ALA A 92 -21.07 -13.64 -8.84
N ALA A 93 -22.32 -13.86 -9.24
CA ALA A 93 -23.28 -12.80 -9.50
C ALA A 93 -23.53 -11.94 -8.26
N ARG A 94 -23.73 -12.57 -7.09
CA ARG A 94 -23.88 -11.87 -5.81
C ARG A 94 -22.65 -11.03 -5.46
N ALA A 95 -21.45 -11.61 -5.58
CA ALA A 95 -20.21 -10.89 -5.30
C ALA A 95 -20.02 -9.67 -6.22
N ILE A 96 -20.33 -9.80 -7.51
CA ILE A 96 -20.27 -8.69 -8.47
C ILE A 96 -21.24 -7.56 -8.05
N LEU A 97 -22.48 -7.89 -7.72
CA LEU A 97 -23.48 -6.89 -7.31
C LEU A 97 -23.08 -6.19 -6.02
N GLU A 98 -22.68 -6.94 -5.00
CA GLU A 98 -22.30 -6.38 -3.70
C GLU A 98 -21.05 -5.51 -3.78
N LEU A 99 -20.01 -5.95 -4.48
CA LEU A 99 -18.78 -5.17 -4.65
C LEU A 99 -19.00 -3.98 -5.59
N GLY A 100 -19.78 -4.16 -6.65
CA GLY A 100 -20.09 -3.09 -7.61
C GLY A 100 -20.85 -1.93 -6.99
N ILE A 101 -21.83 -2.22 -6.11
CA ILE A 101 -22.55 -1.18 -5.36
C ILE A 101 -21.58 -0.42 -4.45
N LYS A 102 -20.73 -1.12 -3.68
CA LYS A 102 -19.75 -0.49 -2.79
C LYS A 102 -18.74 0.38 -3.54
N VAL A 103 -18.24 -0.08 -4.69
CA VAL A 103 -17.32 0.71 -5.52
C VAL A 103 -18.00 1.98 -6.01
N ARG A 104 -19.26 1.89 -6.50
CA ARG A 104 -20.02 3.08 -6.89
C ARG A 104 -20.18 4.05 -5.73
N GLU A 105 -20.61 3.57 -4.57
CA GLU A 105 -20.79 4.42 -3.37
C GLU A 105 -19.49 5.14 -2.99
N LEU A 106 -18.35 4.43 -3.00
CA LEU A 106 -17.05 5.01 -2.70
C LEU A 106 -16.65 6.07 -3.73
N THR A 107 -16.81 5.81 -5.03
CA THR A 107 -16.49 6.77 -6.10
C THR A 107 -17.40 8.01 -6.05
N ASP A 108 -18.68 7.83 -5.74
CA ASP A 108 -19.62 8.95 -5.57
C ASP A 108 -19.24 9.79 -4.34
N LEU A 109 -18.83 9.16 -3.24
CA LEU A 109 -18.34 9.86 -2.04
C LEU A 109 -17.02 10.59 -2.31
N GLU A 110 -16.05 9.97 -2.98
CA GLU A 110 -14.79 10.60 -3.38
C GLU A 110 -15.04 11.85 -4.23
N THR A 111 -15.94 11.75 -5.22
CA THR A 111 -16.32 12.88 -6.08
C THR A 111 -16.92 14.03 -5.26
N ARG A 112 -17.85 13.73 -4.36
CA ARG A 112 -18.49 14.73 -3.49
C ARG A 112 -17.50 15.36 -2.51
N ILE A 113 -16.54 14.60 -1.99
CA ILE A 113 -15.49 15.12 -1.11
C ILE A 113 -14.58 16.08 -1.89
N ALA A 114 -14.14 15.71 -3.09
CA ALA A 114 -13.30 16.57 -3.93
C ALA A 114 -14.00 17.90 -4.26
N GLU A 115 -15.30 17.86 -4.59
CA GLU A 115 -16.10 19.08 -4.80
C GLU A 115 -16.17 19.97 -3.55
N LEU A 116 -16.31 19.36 -2.36
CA LEU A 116 -16.35 20.10 -1.08
C LEU A 116 -14.98 20.69 -0.74
N GLU A 117 -13.89 19.95 -0.93
CA GLU A 117 -12.51 20.42 -0.72
C GLU A 117 -12.19 21.60 -1.65
N HIS A 118 -12.55 21.47 -2.93
CA HIS A 118 -12.41 22.55 -3.91
C HIS A 118 -13.14 23.82 -3.48
N ARG A 119 -14.41 23.70 -3.06
CA ARG A 119 -15.21 24.83 -2.57
C ARG A 119 -14.67 25.44 -1.28
N ALA A 120 -14.03 24.64 -0.43
CA ALA A 120 -13.43 25.07 0.83
C ALA A 120 -12.01 25.66 0.66
N GLY A 121 -11.44 25.60 -0.55
CA GLY A 121 -10.04 26.00 -0.79
C GLY A 121 -9.01 25.09 -0.13
N LEU A 122 -9.40 23.85 0.18
CA LEU A 122 -8.50 22.84 0.71
C LEU A 122 -7.74 22.18 -0.44
N PRO A 123 -6.46 21.80 -0.25
CA PRO A 123 -5.78 20.95 -1.20
C PRO A 123 -6.57 19.63 -1.32
N GLU A 124 -6.73 19.12 -2.54
CA GLU A 124 -7.37 17.82 -2.77
C GLU A 124 -6.71 16.76 -1.88
N GLY A 125 -7.45 16.22 -0.92
CA GLY A 125 -6.99 15.18 0.01
C GLY A 125 -6.86 13.80 -0.65
N GLY A 126 -7.04 13.74 -1.98
CA GLY A 126 -7.01 12.53 -2.78
C GLY A 126 -5.60 11.98 -2.90
N ASN A 127 -5.37 10.85 -2.24
CA ASN A 127 -4.23 9.96 -2.45
C ASN A 127 -3.90 9.90 -3.95
N HIS A 128 -2.87 10.60 -4.39
CA HIS A 128 -2.42 10.56 -5.78
C HIS A 128 -1.99 9.13 -6.10
N LEU A 129 -2.91 8.42 -6.76
CA LEU A 129 -2.81 7.02 -7.20
C LEU A 129 -1.62 6.83 -8.15
#